data_AF-A0A3A9J5D9-F1
#
_entry.id   AF-A0A3A9J5D9-F1
#
_cell.length_a   1.000
_cell.length_b   1.000
_cell.length_c   1.000
_cell.angle_alpha   90.00
_cell.angle_beta   90.00
_cell.angle_gamma   90.00
#
_symmetry.space_group_name_H-M   'P 1'
#
loop_
_entity.id
_entity.type
_entity.pdbx_description
1 polymer ?
#
loop_
_entity_poly.entity_id
_entity_poly.type
_entity_poly.pdbx_seq_one_letter_code
_entity_poly.pdbx_strand_id
1 'polypeptide(L)' 'MITHRFTDKSKAVLNGWYPGSGLPMEEADRTRKLTKFGTGKWVLPREEMAAMRRFMTEALSSRLPRARLLYWT' A
#
# COMPACT_ATOMS: atom_id res chain seq x y z
N MET A 1 4.16 -1.48 9.68
CA MET A 1 3.59 -0.46 8.78
C MET A 1 3.19 -1.15 7.49
N ILE A 2 1.98 -0.90 7.03
CA ILE A 2 1.39 -1.57 5.86
C ILE A 2 0.93 -0.47 4.92
N THR A 3 1.39 -0.49 3.68
CA THR A 3 0.91 0.46 2.66
C THR A 3 -0.33 -0.05 1.94
N HIS A 4 -1.08 0.88 1.36
CA HIS A 4 -2.23 0.55 0.54
C HIS A 4 -1.83 -0.40 -0.61
N ARG A 5 -2.64 -1.44 -0.80
CA ARG A 5 -2.50 -2.44 -1.85
C ARG A 5 -3.86 -3.01 -2.19
N PHE A 6 -4.02 -3.48 -3.42
CA PHE A 6 -5.27 -4.10 -3.84
C PHE A 6 -5.05 -5.19 -4.89
N THR A 7 -6.07 -5.98 -5.13
CA THR A 7 -6.18 -6.93 -6.25
C THR A 7 -7.33 -6.52 -7.15
N ASP A 8 -7.33 -7.02 -8.39
CA ASP A 8 -8.41 -6.80 -9.35
C ASP A 8 -9.77 -7.18 -8.75
N LYS A 9 -9.81 -8.30 -8.00
CA LYS A 9 -11.00 -8.76 -7.27
C LYS A 9 -11.46 -7.74 -6.23
N SER A 10 -10.56 -7.19 -5.41
CA SER A 10 -10.95 -6.20 -4.41
C SER A 10 -11.40 -4.87 -5.03
N LYS A 11 -10.83 -4.47 -6.17
CA LYS A 11 -11.28 -3.30 -6.94
C LYS A 11 -12.71 -3.50 -7.45
N ALA A 12 -12.98 -4.65 -8.06
CA ALA A 12 -14.33 -4.99 -8.54
C ALA A 12 -15.36 -5.02 -7.41
N VAL A 13 -15.02 -5.61 -6.25
CA VAL A 13 -15.91 -5.60 -5.07
C VAL A 13 -16.17 -4.18 -4.57
N LEU A 14 -15.13 -3.35 -4.44
CA LEU A 14 -15.28 -1.98 -4.00
C LEU A 14 -16.18 -1.18 -4.95
N ASN A 15 -15.93 -1.26 -6.25
CA ASN A 15 -16.72 -0.52 -7.25
C ASN A 15 -18.20 -0.98 -7.28
N GLY A 16 -18.46 -2.25 -7.00
CA GLY A 16 -19.83 -2.78 -6.91
C GLY A 16 -20.60 -2.29 -5.67
N TRP A 17 -19.93 -2.21 -4.52
CA TRP A 17 -20.57 -1.78 -3.27
C TRP A 17 -20.58 -0.26 -3.08
N TYR A 18 -19.54 0.41 -3.59
CA TYR A 18 -19.27 1.83 -3.38
C TYR A 18 -18.88 2.51 -4.71
N PRO A 19 -19.82 2.67 -5.65
CA PRO A 19 -19.54 3.24 -6.97
C PRO A 19 -19.06 4.70 -6.91
N GLY A 20 -19.37 5.43 -5.84
CA GLY A 20 -18.87 6.80 -5.60
C GLY A 20 -17.58 6.88 -4.79
N SER A 21 -16.85 5.75 -4.62
CA SER A 21 -15.62 5.73 -3.82
C SER A 21 -14.51 6.54 -4.49
N GLY A 22 -13.91 7.47 -3.74
CA GLY A 22 -12.71 8.21 -4.15
C GLY A 22 -11.39 7.48 -3.85
N LEU A 23 -11.42 6.18 -3.51
CA LEU A 23 -10.21 5.45 -3.16
C LEU A 23 -9.34 5.20 -4.41
N PRO A 24 -8.05 5.61 -4.43
CA PRO A 24 -7.21 5.49 -5.61
C PRO A 24 -6.78 4.03 -5.86
N MET A 25 -7.41 3.40 -6.86
CA MET A 25 -7.21 2.01 -7.27
C MET A 25 -6.87 1.86 -8.75
N GLU A 26 -6.29 2.88 -9.38
CA GLU A 26 -5.85 2.81 -10.78
C GLU A 26 -4.56 2.00 -10.92
N GLU A 27 -4.58 0.98 -11.79
CA GLU A 27 -3.46 0.07 -12.01
C GLU A 27 -2.26 0.78 -12.66
N ALA A 28 -2.52 1.81 -13.48
CA ALA A 28 -1.50 2.62 -14.13
C ALA A 28 -0.59 3.36 -13.13
N ASP A 29 -1.12 3.70 -11.95
CA ASP A 29 -0.40 4.41 -10.89
C ASP A 29 0.29 3.45 -9.90
N ARG A 30 0.39 2.16 -10.25
CA ARG A 30 0.81 1.10 -9.34
C ARG A 30 1.84 0.17 -9.98
N THR A 31 2.56 -0.54 -9.12
CA THR A 31 3.44 -1.64 -9.51
C THR A 31 2.75 -2.97 -9.21
N ARG A 32 2.66 -3.85 -10.22
CA ARG A 32 2.15 -5.21 -10.04
C ARG A 32 3.19 -6.09 -9.37
N LYS A 33 2.80 -6.82 -8.32
CA LYS A 33 3.59 -7.87 -7.68
C LYS A 33 2.83 -9.18 -7.68
N LEU A 34 3.51 -10.25 -8.07
CA LEU A 34 2.97 -11.60 -8.00
C LEU A 34 3.19 -12.18 -6.61
N THR A 35 2.24 -12.97 -6.14
CA THR A 35 2.41 -13.81 -4.95
C THR A 35 3.04 -15.15 -5.33
N LYS A 36 3.46 -15.90 -4.32
CA LYS A 36 3.96 -17.28 -4.48
C LYS A 36 2.98 -18.19 -5.24
N PHE A 37 1.68 -17.92 -5.15
CA PHE A 37 0.62 -18.73 -5.75
C PHE A 37 0.11 -18.18 -7.09
N GLY A 38 0.86 -17.25 -7.72
CA GLY A 38 0.53 -16.71 -9.03
C GLY A 38 -0.53 -15.61 -9.04
N THR A 39 -1.11 -15.26 -7.90
CA THR A 39 -2.07 -14.13 -7.82
C THR A 39 -1.33 -12.79 -7.85
N GLY A 40 -1.91 -11.80 -8.53
CA GLY A 40 -1.37 -10.45 -8.61
C GLY A 40 -1.93 -9.52 -7.53
N LYS A 41 -1.09 -8.62 -7.03
CA LYS A 41 -1.49 -7.46 -6.23
C LYS A 41 -0.81 -6.19 -6.73
N TRP A 42 -1.50 -5.08 -6.61
CA TRP A 42 -1.02 -3.75 -6.94
C TRP A 42 -0.52 -3.06 -5.67
N VAL A 43 0.70 -2.54 -5.72
CA VAL A 43 1.33 -1.78 -4.64
C VAL A 43 1.78 -0.43 -5.16
N LEU A 44 2.10 0.49 -4.25
CA LEU A 44 2.70 1.78 -4.60
C LEU A 44 4.00 1.59 -5.40
N PRO A 45 4.33 2.52 -6.32
CA PRO A 45 5.62 2.56 -6.99
C PRO A 45 6.79 2.60 -6.02
N ARG A 46 7.97 2.13 -6.47
CA ARG A 46 9.18 2.00 -5.64
C ARG A 46 9.58 3.32 -4.97
N GLU A 47 9.53 4.42 -5.72
CA GLU A 47 9.95 5.74 -5.23
C GLU A 47 9.01 6.25 -4.13
N GLU A 48 7.70 6.12 -4.35
CA GLU A 48 6.69 6.50 -3.36
C GLU A 48 6.79 5.64 -2.09
N MET A 49 6.98 4.32 -2.23
CA MET A 49 7.24 3.42 -1.10
C MET A 49 8.45 3.86 -0.27
N ALA A 50 9.55 4.23 -0.94
CA ALA A 50 10.77 4.67 -0.27
C ALA A 50 10.57 6.01 0.45
N ALA A 51 9.88 6.96 -0.18
CA ALA A 51 9.53 8.25 0.42
C ALA A 51 8.66 8.08 1.66
N MET A 52 7.60 7.27 1.58
CA MET A 52 6.73 7.00 2.73
C MET A 52 7.49 6.28 3.85
N ARG A 53 8.35 5.30 3.54
CA ARG A 53 9.12 4.59 4.56
C ARG A 53 10.02 5.53 5.34
N ARG A 54 10.72 6.42 4.64
CA ARG A 54 11.59 7.43 5.25
C ARG A 54 10.79 8.32 6.20
N PHE A 55 9.74 8.97 5.68
CA PHE A 55 8.89 9.86 6.45
C PHE A 55 8.31 9.18 7.71
N MET A 56 7.73 7.99 7.55
CA MET A 56 7.10 7.29 8.66
C MET A 56 8.11 6.82 9.71
N THR A 57 9.32 6.43 9.30
CA THR A 57 10.37 6.02 10.24
C THR A 57 10.89 7.23 11.03
N GLU A 58 11.12 8.37 10.37
CA GLU A 58 11.53 9.62 11.04
C GLU A 58 10.45 10.14 12.01
N ALA A 59 9.19 10.10 11.58
CA ALA A 59 8.04 10.47 12.42
C ALA A 59 7.90 9.54 13.63
N LEU A 60 8.15 8.24 13.46
CA LEU A 60 8.12 7.27 14.56
C LEU A 60 9.26 7.54 15.56
N SER A 61 10.48 7.73 15.08
CA SER A 61 11.65 7.98 15.94
C SER A 61 11.51 9.28 16.75
N SER A 62 10.93 10.33 16.15
CA SER A 62 10.74 11.61 16.85
C SER A 62 9.61 11.57 17.88
N ARG A 63 8.47 10.92 17.58
CA ARG A 63 7.27 10.96 18.45
C ARG A 63 7.21 9.81 19.44
N LEU A 64 7.77 8.65 19.08
CA LEU A 64 7.70 7.41 19.85
C LEU A 64 9.11 6.77 19.92
N PRO A 65 10.09 7.41 20.58
CA PRO A 65 11.50 7.00 20.52
C PRO A 65 11.78 5.60 21.09
N ARG A 66 10.89 5.07 21.93
CA ARG A 66 11.00 3.70 22.49
C ARG A 66 10.26 2.63 21.66
N ALA A 67 9.51 3.02 20.64
CA ALA A 67 8.77 2.08 19.81
C ALA A 67 9.70 1.39 18.81
N ARG A 68 9.48 0.09 18.60
CA ARG A 68 10.23 -0.70 17.62
C ARG A 68 9.40 -0.87 16.34
N LEU A 69 9.96 -0.48 15.19
CA LEU A 69 9.38 -0.83 13.90
C LEU A 69 9.63 -2.31 13.61
N LEU A 70 8.59 -3.13 13.66
CA LEU A 70 8.71 -4.58 13.44
C LEU A 70 8.80 -4.94 11.95
N TYR A 71 8.04 -4.27 11.10
CA TYR A 71 8.02 -4.55 9.66
C TYR A 71 7.46 -3.38 8.84
N TRP A 72 7.80 -3.38 7.56
CA TRP A 72 7.27 -2.53 6.50
C TRP A 72 6.91 -3.39 5.30
N THR A 73 5.66 -3.32 4.83
CA THR A 73 5.16 -4.15 3.72
C THR A 73 4.15 -3.45 2.84
#